data_AF-A0A8S4P3Y5-F1
#
_entry.id   AF-A0A8S4P3Y5-F1
#
_cell.length_a   1.000
_cell.length_b   1.000
_cell.length_c   1.000
_cell.angle_alpha   90.00
_cell.angle_beta   90.00
_cell.angle_gamma   90.00
#
_symmetry.space_group_name_H-M   'P 1'
#
loop_
_entity.id
_entity.type
_entity.pdbx_description
1 polymer ?
#
loop_
_entity_poly.entity_id
_entity_poly.type
_entity_poly.pdbx_seq_one_letter_code
_entity_poly.pdbx_strand_id
1 'polypeptide(L)'
;YFSVFGYTFICIFHFKAVCCSDGVHCCPSGTTCDVSAGKCNRGNSFTEWFTKLEAQPVESKTVICGGGASQCPDGSTCCKLSSGQYGCCPLPKVRYNLYLEINLIQTIPLIFLTTFIWLYFYIYFHFKAVCCSDGVHCCPSGTTCDVSAGKCNRGNSFTEWFTKVDAQAVESKTVICGGGASQCPDGSTCCKLSSGQYGCCPLPK
;
A
#
# COMPACT_ATOMS: atom_id res chain seq x y z
N TYR A 1 -35.23 -4.14 -9.26
CA TYR A 1 -36.03 -5.36 -9.09
C TYR A 1 -36.37 -5.92 -10.47
N PHE A 2 -35.70 -6.98 -10.89
CA PHE A 2 -36.14 -7.81 -12.01
C PHE A 2 -35.77 -9.25 -11.68
N SER A 3 -36.77 -10.12 -11.55
CA SER A 3 -36.62 -11.49 -11.07
C SER A 3 -36.86 -12.45 -12.22
N VAL A 4 -35.84 -13.19 -12.67
CA VAL A 4 -36.00 -14.35 -13.56
C VAL A 4 -34.98 -15.42 -13.16
N PHE A 5 -35.49 -16.57 -12.71
CA PHE A 5 -34.81 -17.84 -12.34
C PHE A 5 -33.84 -17.85 -11.14
N GLY A 6 -34.35 -18.24 -9.96
CA GLY A 6 -33.85 -19.35 -9.12
C GLY A 6 -32.41 -19.34 -8.55
N TYR A 7 -31.56 -18.42 -8.98
CA TYR A 7 -30.23 -18.18 -8.45
C TYR A 7 -30.28 -16.81 -7.80
N THR A 8 -29.98 -16.73 -6.51
CA THR A 8 -29.67 -15.45 -5.86
C THR A 8 -28.37 -14.95 -6.49
N PHE A 9 -28.45 -14.31 -7.66
CA PHE A 9 -27.41 -13.42 -8.11
C PHE A 9 -27.43 -12.27 -7.11
N ILE A 10 -26.61 -12.39 -6.07
CA ILE A 10 -26.14 -11.24 -5.33
C ILE A 10 -25.47 -10.40 -6.41
N CYS A 11 -26.16 -9.37 -6.91
CA CYS A 11 -25.53 -8.34 -7.71
C CYS A 11 -24.50 -7.70 -6.79
N ILE A 12 -23.27 -8.22 -6.81
CA ILE A 12 -22.11 -7.53 -6.31
C ILE A 12 -21.99 -6.34 -7.24
N PHE A 13 -22.67 -5.24 -6.92
CA PHE A 13 -22.46 -3.95 -7.54
C PHE A 13 -20.98 -3.64 -7.32
N HIS A 14 -20.19 -3.86 -8.34
CA HIS A 14 -18.80 -3.46 -8.35
C HIS A 14 -18.83 -1.93 -8.48
N PHE A 15 -18.78 -1.24 -7.34
CA PHE A 15 -18.79 0.23 -7.21
C PHE A 15 -17.48 0.84 -7.75
N LYS A 16 -17.18 0.60 -9.02
CA LYS A 16 -16.06 1.23 -9.72
C LYS A 16 -16.56 2.44 -10.49
N ALA A 17 -15.93 3.58 -10.26
CA ALA A 17 -16.19 4.79 -11.02
C ALA A 17 -15.33 4.84 -12.29
N VAL A 18 -15.88 5.43 -13.34
CA VAL A 18 -15.16 5.81 -14.55
C VAL A 18 -14.58 7.21 -14.30
N CYS A 19 -13.26 7.33 -14.30
CA CYS A 19 -12.59 8.62 -14.13
C CYS A 19 -12.68 9.43 -15.43
N CYS A 20 -13.27 10.62 -15.38
CA CYS A 20 -13.33 11.49 -16.54
C CYS A 20 -11.98 12.16 -16.80
N SER A 21 -11.73 12.49 -18.07
CA SER A 21 -10.47 13.09 -18.55
C SER A 21 -10.29 14.56 -18.15
N ASP A 22 -11.34 15.21 -17.66
CA ASP A 22 -11.32 16.57 -17.15
C ASP A 22 -10.49 16.72 -15.85
N GLY A 23 -10.15 15.59 -15.22
CA GLY A 23 -9.41 15.57 -13.97
C GLY A 23 -10.25 15.91 -12.74
N VAL A 24 -11.53 16.30 -12.88
CA VAL A 24 -12.35 16.78 -11.76
C VAL A 24 -13.55 15.88 -11.50
N HIS A 25 -14.13 15.23 -12.52
CA HIS A 25 -15.36 14.47 -12.36
C HIS A 25 -15.18 12.97 -12.61
N CYS A 26 -16.16 12.21 -12.16
CA CYS A 26 -16.27 10.80 -12.40
C CYS A 26 -17.71 10.35 -12.54
N CYS A 27 -17.85 9.22 -13.21
CA CYS A 27 -19.13 8.67 -13.61
C CYS A 27 -19.32 7.27 -13.01
N PRO A 28 -20.57 6.82 -12.80
CA PRO A 28 -20.84 5.47 -12.32
C PRO A 28 -20.43 4.42 -13.36
N SER A 29 -20.18 3.19 -12.91
CA SER A 29 -19.83 2.06 -13.78
C SER A 29 -20.84 1.88 -14.93
N GLY A 30 -20.35 1.59 -16.13
CA GLY A 30 -21.18 1.37 -17.31
C GLY A 30 -21.72 2.64 -17.97
N THR A 31 -21.12 3.79 -17.67
CA THR A 31 -21.41 5.07 -18.32
C THR A 31 -20.14 5.69 -18.90
N THR A 32 -20.29 6.57 -19.89
CA THR A 32 -19.21 7.27 -20.57
C THR A 32 -19.26 8.75 -20.22
N CYS A 33 -18.12 9.34 -19.87
CA CYS A 33 -18.03 10.77 -19.58
C CYS A 33 -18.23 11.59 -20.86
N ASP A 34 -19.22 12.47 -20.85
CA ASP A 34 -19.38 13.55 -21.82
C ASP A 34 -18.95 14.86 -21.15
N VAL A 35 -17.66 15.19 -21.32
CA VAL A 35 -17.03 16.35 -20.67
C VAL A 35 -17.57 17.67 -21.22
N SER A 36 -18.01 17.70 -22.48
CA SER A 36 -18.58 18.89 -23.11
C SER A 36 -19.99 19.18 -22.59
N ALA A 37 -20.80 18.13 -22.38
CA ALA A 37 -22.13 18.28 -21.81
C ALA A 37 -22.17 18.32 -20.27
N GLY A 38 -21.08 17.91 -19.62
CA GLY A 38 -20.98 17.81 -18.15
C GLY A 38 -21.84 16.69 -17.57
N LYS A 39 -21.95 15.56 -18.28
CA LYS A 39 -22.85 14.44 -17.91
C LYS A 39 -22.22 13.08 -18.18
N CYS A 40 -22.80 12.06 -17.57
CA CYS A 40 -22.48 10.66 -17.84
C CYS A 40 -23.53 10.06 -18.77
N ASN A 41 -23.11 9.58 -19.93
CA ASN A 41 -23.99 8.99 -20.94
C ASN A 41 -24.05 7.48 -20.79
N ARG A 42 -25.26 6.91 -20.94
CA ARG A 42 -25.52 5.46 -20.97
C ARG A 42 -26.53 5.16 -22.08
N GLY A 43 -26.04 4.92 -23.29
CA GLY A 43 -26.91 4.80 -24.47
C GLY A 43 -27.67 6.10 -24.70
N ASN A 44 -29.00 6.05 -24.70
CA ASN A 44 -29.88 7.22 -24.87
C ASN A 44 -30.24 7.94 -23.55
N SER A 45 -29.72 7.48 -22.41
CA SER A 45 -29.97 8.10 -21.10
C SER A 45 -28.74 8.84 -20.58
N PHE A 46 -28.97 9.90 -19.81
CA PHE A 46 -27.93 10.68 -19.15
C PHE A 46 -28.13 10.67 -17.62
N THR A 47 -27.02 10.76 -16.90
CA THR A 47 -27.00 10.93 -15.44
C THR A 47 -25.99 12.01 -15.11
N GLU A 48 -26.21 12.71 -13.99
CA GLU A 48 -25.24 13.69 -13.52
C GLU A 48 -23.93 12.98 -13.12
N TRP A 49 -22.81 13.63 -13.43
CA TRP A 49 -21.50 13.21 -12.97
C TRP A 49 -21.28 13.60 -11.51
N PHE A 50 -20.30 12.96 -10.88
CA PHE A 50 -19.89 13.23 -9.51
C PHE A 50 -18.56 13.96 -9.50
N THR A 51 -18.40 14.93 -8.60
CA THR A 51 -17.12 15.62 -8.40
C THR A 51 -16.19 14.78 -7.54
N LYS A 52 -14.93 14.67 -7.94
CA LYS A 52 -13.88 14.03 -7.15
C LYS A 52 -13.64 14.84 -5.87
N LEU A 53 -13.41 14.14 -4.77
CA LEU A 53 -12.91 14.72 -3.53
C LEU A 53 -11.40 14.55 -3.46
N GLU A 54 -10.69 15.47 -2.82
CA GLU A 54 -9.27 15.29 -2.54
C GLU A 54 -9.05 14.04 -1.67
N ALA A 55 -8.11 13.18 -2.05
CA ALA A 55 -7.78 12.01 -1.24
C ALA A 55 -7.01 12.44 0.01
N GLN A 56 -7.28 11.76 1.12
CA GLN A 56 -6.58 12.06 2.36
C GLN A 56 -5.12 11.59 2.27
N PRO A 57 -4.15 12.38 2.75
CA PRO A 57 -2.80 11.90 2.90
C PRO A 57 -2.77 10.75 3.91
N VAL A 58 -1.98 9.73 3.62
CA VAL A 58 -1.80 8.61 4.55
C VAL A 58 -0.88 9.09 5.67
N GLU A 59 -1.44 9.49 6.83
CA GLU A 59 -0.70 10.05 7.97
C GLU A 59 0.33 9.10 8.59
N SER A 60 0.19 7.80 8.36
CA SER A 60 1.22 6.81 8.70
C SER A 60 1.42 5.91 7.50
N LYS A 61 2.62 5.91 6.91
CA LYS A 61 2.95 4.96 5.84
C LYS A 61 2.70 3.55 6.38
N THR A 62 1.63 2.90 5.97
CA THR A 62 1.31 1.54 6.40
C THR A 62 1.57 0.58 5.25
N VAL A 63 2.01 -0.62 5.59
CA VAL A 63 2.15 -1.71 4.63
C VAL A 63 0.86 -2.50 4.66
N ILE A 64 0.16 -2.55 3.53
CA ILE A 64 -1.08 -3.28 3.37
C ILE A 64 -0.80 -4.76 3.17
N CYS A 65 -1.49 -5.61 3.94
CA CYS A 65 -1.40 -7.06 3.90
C CYS A 65 -2.72 -7.67 3.42
N GLY A 66 -2.66 -8.85 2.80
CA GLY A 66 -3.87 -9.62 2.45
C GLY A 66 -4.84 -8.89 1.52
N GLY A 67 -4.34 -8.07 0.60
CA GLY A 67 -5.18 -7.35 -0.37
C GLY A 67 -6.02 -6.20 0.19
N GLY A 68 -5.67 -5.69 1.38
CA GLY A 68 -6.43 -4.59 2.02
C GLY A 68 -7.12 -4.98 3.32
N ALA A 69 -7.11 -6.26 3.70
CA ALA A 69 -7.78 -6.74 4.89
C ALA A 69 -7.05 -6.39 6.20
N SER A 70 -5.74 -6.20 6.15
CA SER A 70 -4.93 -5.88 7.33
C SER A 70 -3.82 -4.90 6.98
N GLN A 71 -3.33 -4.17 7.97
CA GLN A 71 -2.26 -3.21 7.79
C GLN A 71 -1.20 -3.33 8.89
N CYS A 72 0.04 -3.01 8.51
CA CYS A 72 1.19 -2.96 9.39
C CYS A 72 1.83 -1.56 9.39
N PRO A 73 2.47 -1.14 10.48
CA PRO A 73 3.23 0.12 10.51
C PRO A 73 4.37 0.15 9.50
N ASP A 74 4.79 1.35 9.10
CA ASP A 74 5.90 1.59 8.18
C ASP A 74 7.14 0.76 8.54
N GLY A 75 7.76 0.14 7.52
CA GLY A 75 8.96 -0.68 7.68
C GLY A 75 8.71 -2.08 8.27
N SER A 76 7.46 -2.45 8.55
CA SER A 76 7.12 -3.83 8.92
C SER A 76 6.93 -4.70 7.67
N THR A 77 7.21 -5.99 7.78
CA THR A 77 6.90 -6.96 6.70
C THR A 77 5.64 -7.75 7.07
N CYS A 78 4.72 -7.89 6.12
CA CYS A 78 3.55 -8.74 6.24
C CYS A 78 3.96 -10.22 6.18
N CYS A 79 3.69 -10.98 7.23
CA CYS A 79 3.90 -12.42 7.27
C CYS A 79 2.61 -13.14 7.62
N LYS A 80 2.34 -14.27 6.94
CA LYS A 80 1.16 -15.09 7.24
C LYS A 80 1.34 -15.80 8.59
N LEU A 81 0.28 -15.82 9.38
CA LEU A 81 0.16 -16.54 10.66
C LEU A 81 -0.27 -17.99 10.41
N SER A 82 -0.08 -18.86 11.40
CA SER A 82 -0.58 -20.25 11.37
C SER A 82 -2.12 -20.32 11.26
N SER A 83 -2.82 -19.30 11.77
CA SER A 83 -4.28 -19.12 11.63
C SER A 83 -4.74 -18.77 10.21
N GLY A 84 -3.80 -18.42 9.30
CA GLY A 84 -4.10 -17.96 7.95
C GLY A 84 -4.28 -16.45 7.81
N GLN A 85 -4.34 -15.69 8.91
CA GLN A 85 -4.35 -14.22 8.94
C GLN A 85 -2.95 -13.64 8.70
N TYR A 86 -2.82 -12.31 8.67
CA TYR A 86 -1.54 -11.61 8.53
C TYR A 86 -1.07 -11.03 9.86
N GLY A 87 0.23 -11.14 10.11
CA GLY A 87 0.95 -10.48 11.19
C GLY A 87 2.06 -9.57 10.64
N CYS A 88 2.41 -8.58 11.44
CA CYS A 88 3.50 -7.65 11.21
C CYS A 88 4.79 -8.17 11.85
N CYS A 89 5.89 -8.06 11.12
CA CYS A 89 7.23 -8.28 11.66
C CYS A 89 7.90 -6.96 12.03
N PRO A 90 7.93 -6.62 13.34
CA PRO A 90 8.56 -5.41 13.83
C PRO A 90 10.07 -5.63 13.95
N LEU A 91 10.79 -5.56 12.83
CA LEU A 91 12.25 -5.54 12.91
C LEU A 91 12.70 -4.19 13.50
N PRO A 92 13.68 -4.18 14.41
CA PRO A 92 14.21 -2.93 14.96
C PRO A 92 14.77 -2.09 13.81
N LYS A 93 14.26 -0.87 13.69
CA LYS A 93 14.82 0.15 12.80
C LYS A 93 16.16 0.59 13.41
N VAL A 94 17.24 -0.16 13.17
CA VAL A 94 18.58 0.33 13.50
C VAL A 94 18.88 1.48 12.55
N ARG A 95 18.64 2.70 13.04
CA ARG A 95 19.10 3.93 12.40
C ARG A 95 20.62 3.94 12.50
N TYR A 96 21.32 3.50 11.47
CA TYR A 96 22.74 3.81 11.34
C TYR A 96 22.85 5.33 11.21
N ASN A 97 23.25 5.96 12.30
CA ASN A 97 23.52 7.38 12.32
C ASN A 97 24.88 7.57 11.62
N LEU A 98 24.88 7.70 10.30
CA LEU A 98 26.11 7.98 9.53
C LEU A 98 26.48 9.48 9.65
N TYR A 99 26.53 9.98 10.89
CA TYR A 99 27.16 11.25 11.25
C TYR A 99 28.46 10.90 11.99
N LEU A 100 29.47 10.50 11.23
CA LEU A 100 30.86 10.52 11.70
C LEU A 100 31.63 11.43 10.71
N GLU A 101 31.86 12.67 11.17
CA GLU A 101 32.82 13.66 10.67
C GLU A 101 32.73 14.07 9.18
N ILE A 102 31.75 14.92 8.84
CA ILE A 102 31.66 15.65 7.55
C ILE A 102 32.67 16.84 7.50
N ASN A 103 33.93 16.62 7.89
CA ASN A 103 34.98 17.64 7.84
C ASN A 103 36.09 17.35 6.80
N LEU A 104 35.96 16.28 5.99
CA LEU A 104 36.94 15.91 4.95
C LEU A 104 36.40 15.95 3.50
N ILE A 105 35.17 16.41 3.27
CA ILE A 105 34.53 16.37 1.93
C ILE A 105 34.87 17.59 1.04
N GLN A 106 35.58 18.60 1.54
CA GLN A 106 35.93 19.77 0.73
C GLN A 106 36.96 19.52 -0.38
N THR A 107 37.54 18.32 -0.49
CA THR A 107 38.54 17.97 -1.53
C THR A 107 38.12 16.82 -2.45
N ILE A 108 36.90 16.29 -2.31
CA ILE A 108 36.47 15.12 -3.08
C ILE A 108 35.75 15.59 -4.37
N PRO A 109 36.25 15.24 -5.57
CA PRO A 109 35.67 15.73 -6.82
C PRO A 109 34.24 15.22 -7.05
N LEU A 110 33.38 16.03 -7.70
CA LEU A 110 31.93 15.79 -7.89
C LEU A 110 31.56 14.40 -8.45
N ILE A 111 32.49 13.72 -9.10
CA ILE A 111 32.38 12.34 -9.60
C ILE A 111 32.27 11.27 -8.49
N PHE A 112 32.76 11.53 -7.28
CA PHE A 112 32.55 10.63 -6.14
C PHE A 112 31.23 10.88 -5.42
N LEU A 113 30.53 11.99 -5.66
CA LEU A 113 29.19 12.21 -5.10
C LEU A 113 28.17 11.28 -5.74
N THR A 114 28.27 10.95 -7.03
CA THR A 114 27.30 10.03 -7.67
C THR A 114 27.51 8.58 -7.21
N THR A 115 28.75 8.18 -6.92
CA THR A 115 29.07 6.87 -6.31
C THR A 115 28.78 6.83 -4.82
N PHE A 116 28.99 7.94 -4.08
CA PHE A 116 28.56 8.08 -2.68
C PHE A 116 27.03 8.11 -2.57
N ILE A 117 26.31 8.79 -3.45
CA ILE A 117 24.85 8.80 -3.48
C ILE A 117 24.33 7.42 -3.89
N TRP A 118 24.96 6.71 -4.84
CA TRP A 118 24.64 5.31 -5.14
C TRP A 118 24.91 4.36 -3.97
N LEU A 119 26.04 4.51 -3.28
CA LEU A 119 26.31 3.75 -2.05
C LEU A 119 25.29 4.10 -0.97
N TYR A 120 24.97 5.38 -0.77
CA TYR A 120 23.98 5.85 0.22
C TYR A 120 22.58 5.31 -0.10
N PHE A 121 22.17 5.29 -1.37
CA PHE A 121 20.92 4.71 -1.85
C PHE A 121 20.90 3.17 -1.74
N TYR A 122 22.05 2.51 -1.90
CA TYR A 122 22.24 1.08 -1.63
C TYR A 122 22.36 0.76 -0.13
N ILE A 123 22.72 1.72 0.73
CA ILE A 123 22.74 1.56 2.18
C ILE A 123 21.32 1.78 2.76
N TYR A 124 20.42 2.49 2.07
CA TYR A 124 18.96 2.49 2.30
C TYR A 124 18.29 1.13 1.96
N PHE A 125 19.04 0.04 2.13
CA PHE A 125 18.69 -1.32 1.76
C PHE A 125 17.53 -1.83 2.62
N HIS A 126 16.36 -1.83 1.99
CA HIS A 126 15.22 -2.72 2.21
C HIS A 126 15.28 -3.63 3.46
N PHE A 127 14.81 -3.13 4.60
CA PHE A 127 14.50 -3.94 5.79
C PHE A 127 13.29 -4.84 5.51
N LYS A 128 13.51 -5.94 4.80
CA LYS A 128 12.54 -7.03 4.63
C LYS A 128 12.78 -8.10 5.68
N ALA A 129 11.71 -8.60 6.30
CA ALA A 129 11.80 -9.76 7.17
C ALA A 129 11.66 -11.05 6.35
N VAL A 130 12.37 -12.09 6.77
CA VAL A 130 12.15 -13.47 6.33
C VAL A 130 11.09 -14.06 7.24
N CYS A 131 9.94 -14.44 6.67
CA CYS A 131 8.86 -15.09 7.42
C CYS A 131 9.23 -16.55 7.68
N CYS A 132 9.25 -16.97 8.95
CA CYS A 132 9.50 -18.36 9.30
C CYS A 132 8.26 -19.23 9.05
N SER A 133 8.49 -20.51 8.78
CA SER A 133 7.46 -21.51 8.46
C SER A 133 6.61 -21.93 9.67
N ASP A 134 7.06 -21.62 10.87
CA ASP A 134 6.34 -21.84 12.13
C ASP A 134 5.05 -21.02 12.26
N GLY A 135 4.86 -20.03 11.38
CA GLY A 135 3.70 -19.16 11.39
C GLY A 135 3.74 -18.09 12.48
N VAL A 136 4.73 -18.06 13.37
CA VAL A 136 4.74 -17.14 14.54
C VAL A 136 5.96 -16.22 14.54
N HIS A 137 7.10 -16.64 14.00
CA HIS A 137 8.32 -15.85 14.05
C HIS A 137 8.78 -15.35 12.68
N CYS A 138 9.67 -14.37 12.74
CA CYS A 138 10.36 -13.85 11.58
C CYS A 138 11.78 -13.41 11.91
N CYS A 139 12.58 -13.39 10.87
CA CYS A 139 14.01 -13.15 10.94
C CYS A 139 14.40 -11.93 10.09
N PRO A 140 15.52 -11.26 10.42
CA PRO A 140 16.02 -10.15 9.61
C PRO A 140 16.49 -10.63 8.23
N SER A 141 16.51 -9.72 7.25
CA SER A 141 16.98 -10.02 5.90
C SER A 141 18.39 -10.64 5.90
N GLY A 142 18.63 -11.61 5.01
CA GLY A 142 19.92 -12.30 4.88
C GLY A 142 20.18 -13.35 5.96
N THR A 143 19.15 -13.78 6.68
CA THR A 143 19.22 -14.88 7.65
C THR A 143 18.23 -15.99 7.30
N THR A 144 18.48 -17.20 7.80
CA THR A 144 17.62 -18.38 7.60
C THR A 144 16.99 -18.79 8.92
N CYS A 145 15.69 -19.05 8.93
CA CYS A 145 14.99 -19.51 10.12
C CYS A 145 15.41 -20.95 10.46
N ASP A 146 15.93 -21.16 11.66
CA ASP A 146 16.09 -22.46 12.29
C ASP A 146 15.00 -22.62 13.34
N VAL A 147 13.88 -23.22 12.91
CA VAL A 147 12.67 -23.37 13.72
C VAL A 147 12.91 -24.36 14.88
N SER A 148 13.77 -25.35 14.70
CA SER A 148 14.10 -26.33 15.74
C SER A 148 14.93 -25.71 16.86
N ALA A 149 15.87 -24.83 16.51
CA ALA A 149 16.72 -24.12 17.48
C ALA A 149 16.08 -22.83 18.02
N GLY A 150 15.02 -22.32 17.36
CA GLY A 150 14.36 -21.06 17.70
C GLY A 150 15.21 -19.83 17.41
N LYS A 151 15.98 -19.83 16.32
CA LYS A 151 16.98 -18.82 16.00
C LYS A 151 17.05 -18.48 14.52
N CYS A 152 17.62 -17.33 14.20
CA CYS A 152 17.94 -16.92 12.84
C CYS A 152 19.43 -17.14 12.57
N ASN A 153 19.77 -18.01 11.62
CA ASN A 153 21.16 -18.33 11.27
C ASN A 153 21.66 -17.44 10.13
N ARG A 154 22.92 -16.99 10.23
CA ARG A 154 23.64 -16.24 9.20
C ARG A 154 25.08 -16.74 9.12
N GLY A 155 25.34 -17.71 8.25
CA GLY A 155 26.62 -18.39 8.19
C GLY A 155 26.93 -19.08 9.51
N ASN A 156 28.05 -18.72 10.16
CA ASN A 156 28.45 -19.25 11.47
C ASN A 156 27.93 -18.44 12.67
N SER A 157 27.13 -17.40 12.43
CA SER A 157 26.54 -16.57 13.49
C SER A 157 25.04 -16.80 13.60
N PHE A 158 24.49 -16.57 14.78
CA PHE A 158 23.05 -16.62 15.01
C PHE A 158 22.55 -15.31 15.64
N THR A 159 21.27 -15.03 15.44
CA THR A 159 20.55 -13.94 16.12
C THR A 159 19.21 -14.48 16.59
N GLU A 160 18.67 -13.90 17.64
CA GLU A 160 17.31 -14.23 18.08
C GLU A 160 16.29 -13.83 17.01
N TRP A 161 15.28 -14.68 16.85
CA TRP A 161 14.13 -14.37 16.01
C TRP A 161 13.18 -13.39 16.69
N PHE A 162 12.35 -12.75 15.87
CA PHE A 162 11.33 -11.82 16.34
C PHE A 162 9.96 -12.47 16.24
N THR A 163 9.11 -12.24 17.23
CA THR A 163 7.71 -12.69 17.20
C THR A 163 6.87 -11.74 16.34
N LYS A 164 6.02 -12.31 15.49
CA LYS A 164 5.01 -11.55 14.74
C LYS A 164 4.02 -10.92 15.72
N VAL A 165 3.58 -9.72 15.39
CA VAL A 165 2.46 -9.05 16.05
C VAL A 165 1.26 -9.13 15.12
N ASP A 166 0.06 -9.30 15.64
CA ASP A 166 -1.13 -9.31 14.78
C ASP A 166 -1.24 -8.01 13.98
N ALA A 167 -1.52 -8.13 12.69
CA ALA A 167 -1.73 -6.95 11.86
C ALA A 167 -3.04 -6.29 12.28
N GLN A 168 -3.07 -4.96 12.21
CA GLN A 168 -4.29 -4.23 12.52
C GLN A 168 -5.35 -4.57 11.48
N ALA A 169 -6.50 -5.05 11.96
CA ALA A 169 -7.69 -5.15 11.14
C ALA A 169 -8.08 -3.73 10.72
N VAL A 170 -8.24 -3.53 9.42
CA VAL A 170 -8.63 -2.23 8.88
C VAL A 170 -10.13 -2.05 9.13
N GLU A 171 -10.50 -1.36 10.23
CA GLU A 171 -11.90 -1.14 10.64
C GLU A 171 -12.70 -0.29 9.65
N SER A 172 -12.03 0.59 8.89
CA SER A 172 -12.59 1.29 7.74
C SER A 172 -11.80 0.90 6.51
N LYS A 173 -12.37 0.06 5.64
CA LYS A 173 -11.71 -0.42 4.41
C LYS A 173 -11.36 0.77 3.52
N THR A 174 -10.19 1.37 3.68
CA THR A 174 -9.77 2.47 2.82
C THR A 174 -9.17 1.93 1.54
N VAL A 175 -9.42 2.61 0.43
CA VAL A 175 -8.79 2.31 -0.85
C VAL A 175 -7.53 3.17 -0.95
N ILE A 176 -6.37 2.51 -1.05
CA ILE A 176 -5.09 3.18 -1.19
C ILE A 176 -4.82 3.56 -2.65
N CYS A 177 -4.43 4.81 -2.86
CA CYS A 177 -4.14 5.39 -4.16
C CYS A 177 -2.65 5.73 -4.29
N GLY A 178 -2.14 5.78 -5.52
CA GLY A 178 -0.78 6.26 -5.78
C GLY A 178 0.33 5.48 -5.09
N GLY A 179 0.16 4.17 -4.90
CA GLY A 179 1.18 3.31 -4.29
C GLY A 179 1.37 3.51 -2.78
N GLY A 180 0.40 4.09 -2.07
CA GLY A 180 0.50 4.34 -0.62
C GLY A 180 0.54 5.81 -0.23
N ALA A 181 0.50 6.73 -1.20
CA ALA A 181 0.59 8.16 -0.93
C ALA A 181 -0.72 8.77 -0.41
N SER A 182 -1.86 8.25 -0.86
CA SER A 182 -3.18 8.79 -0.53
C SER A 182 -4.17 7.67 -0.27
N GLN A 183 -5.24 7.98 0.46
CA GLN A 183 -6.30 7.03 0.80
C GLN A 183 -7.69 7.63 0.61
N CYS A 184 -8.61 6.76 0.23
CA CYS A 184 -10.03 7.07 0.04
C CYS A 184 -10.91 6.19 0.93
N PRO A 185 -12.11 6.66 1.33
CA PRO A 185 -13.08 5.83 2.05
C PRO A 185 -13.54 4.60 1.26
N ASP A 186 -14.03 3.58 1.96
CA ASP A 186 -14.52 2.34 1.34
C ASP A 186 -15.61 2.58 0.28
N GLY A 187 -15.48 1.89 -0.84
CA GLY A 187 -16.36 2.04 -2.00
C GLY A 187 -16.02 3.24 -2.90
N SER A 188 -14.98 4.01 -2.58
CA SER A 188 -14.49 5.06 -3.46
C SER A 188 -13.53 4.52 -4.51
N THR A 189 -13.52 5.10 -5.71
CA THR A 189 -12.50 4.82 -6.73
C THR A 189 -11.43 5.90 -6.75
N CYS A 190 -10.16 5.49 -6.77
CA CYS A 190 -9.03 6.39 -6.95
C CYS A 190 -9.00 6.93 -8.38
N CYS A 191 -9.12 8.25 -8.54
CA CYS A 191 -9.00 8.93 -9.83
C CYS A 191 -7.91 10.00 -9.75
N LYS A 192 -7.10 10.15 -10.79
CA LYS A 192 -6.15 11.27 -10.86
C LYS A 192 -6.88 12.59 -11.04
N LEU A 193 -6.39 13.60 -10.34
CA LEU A 193 -6.79 15.00 -10.45
C LEU A 193 -5.99 15.70 -11.56
N SER A 194 -6.46 16.86 -12.00
CA SER A 194 -5.77 17.74 -12.95
C SER A 194 -4.40 18.21 -12.41
N SER A 195 -4.25 18.25 -11.09
CA SER A 195 -3.00 18.55 -10.37
C SER A 195 -1.97 17.40 -10.40
N GLY A 196 -2.35 16.21 -10.85
CA GLY A 196 -1.53 14.99 -10.80
C GLY A 196 -1.64 14.20 -9.49
N GLN A 197 -2.29 14.75 -8.46
CA GLN A 197 -2.61 14.03 -7.21
C GLN A 197 -3.78 13.05 -7.38
N TYR A 198 -4.08 12.25 -6.35
CA TYR A 198 -5.23 11.34 -6.36
C TYR A 198 -6.42 11.96 -5.63
N GLY A 199 -7.61 11.76 -6.20
CA GLY A 199 -8.90 12.07 -5.61
C GLY A 199 -9.79 10.84 -5.50
N CYS A 200 -10.78 10.92 -4.62
CA CYS A 200 -11.76 9.90 -4.33
C CYS A 200 -13.06 10.18 -5.09
N CYS A 201 -13.61 9.16 -5.72
CA CYS A 201 -14.93 9.21 -6.34
C CYS A 201 -15.98 8.57 -5.43
N PRO A 202 -16.77 9.37 -4.69
CA PRO A 202 -17.87 8.87 -3.88
C PRO A 202 -19.06 8.57 -4.79
N LEU A 203 -19.26 7.31 -5.15
CA LEU A 203 -20.51 6.89 -5.77
C LEU A 203 -21.54 6.58 -4.68
N PRO A 204 -22.84 6.91 -4.89
CA PRO A 204 -23.89 6.50 -3.98
C PRO A 204 -23.95 4.97 -3.87
N LYS A 205 -24.14 4.47 -2.64
CA LYS A 205 -24.23 3.03 -2.30
C LYS A 205 -25.65 2.50 -2.40
#